data_AF-A0A4Q3SSN3-F1
#
_entry.id   AF-A0A4Q3SSN3-F1
#
_cell.length_a   1.000
_cell.length_b   1.000
_cell.length_c   1.000
_cell.angle_alpha   90.00
_cell.angle_beta   90.00
_cell.angle_gamma   90.00
#
_symmetry.space_group_name_H-M   'P 1'
#
loop_
_entity.id
_entity.type
_entity.pdbx_description
1 polymer ?
#
loop_
_entity_poly.entity_id
_entity_poly.type
_entity_poly.pdbx_seq_one_letter_code
_entity_poly.pdbx_strand_id
1 'polypeptide(L)'
;YVSDREWKHLEEPYLSNFQNQRSAYRKKFASIIEGGIQKNEIRKIDAPTAVLIMLHAVSGIESWHRSKAKINADELEDNMVMIMIDGLRKHG
;
A
#
# COMPACT_ATOMS: atom_id res chain seq x y z
N TYR A 1 -19.29 -0.79 0.06
CA TYR A 1 -18.68 -2.09 -0.26
C TYR A 1 -17.21 -1.83 -0.55
N VAL A 2 -16.29 -2.48 0.17
CA VAL A 2 -14.83 -2.38 -0.10
C VAL A 2 -14.43 -3.74 -0.63
N SER A 3 -13.94 -3.78 -1.86
CA SER A 3 -13.56 -4.99 -2.61
C SER A 3 -12.57 -5.89 -1.85
N ASP A 4 -11.81 -5.33 -0.90
CA ASP A 4 -10.74 -5.99 -0.14
C ASP A 4 -11.19 -7.12 0.82
N ARG A 5 -12.47 -7.53 0.80
CA ARG A 5 -13.00 -8.65 1.60
C ARG A 5 -13.61 -9.80 0.81
N GLU A 6 -13.80 -9.66 -0.51
CA GLU A 6 -14.46 -10.70 -1.32
C GLU A 6 -13.68 -12.01 -1.36
N TRP A 7 -12.35 -11.95 -1.31
CA TRP A 7 -11.47 -13.11 -1.31
C TRP A 7 -11.72 -14.08 -0.15
N LYS A 8 -12.37 -13.64 0.93
CA LYS A 8 -12.72 -14.50 2.07
C LYS A 8 -13.77 -15.56 1.74
N HIS A 9 -14.48 -15.40 0.63
CA HIS A 9 -15.48 -16.36 0.15
C HIS A 9 -14.89 -17.39 -0.81
N LEU A 10 -13.61 -17.29 -1.15
CA LEU A 10 -12.95 -18.31 -1.97
C LEU A 10 -12.86 -19.62 -1.18
N GLU A 11 -13.12 -20.72 -1.86
CA GLU A 11 -12.89 -22.08 -1.35
C GLU A 11 -11.51 -22.59 -1.79
N GLU A 12 -11.08 -23.73 -1.24
CA GLU A 12 -9.84 -24.37 -1.66
C GLU A 12 -9.96 -24.95 -3.08
N PRO A 13 -8.88 -24.89 -3.90
CA PRO A 13 -7.54 -24.40 -3.58
C PRO A 13 -7.34 -22.87 -3.82
N TYR A 14 -8.38 -22.16 -4.24
CA TYR A 14 -8.28 -20.75 -4.65
C TYR A 14 -7.99 -19.81 -3.48
N LEU A 15 -8.52 -20.12 -2.29
CA LEU A 15 -8.24 -19.37 -1.06
C LEU A 15 -6.74 -19.38 -0.74
N SER A 16 -6.15 -20.58 -0.64
CA SER A 16 -4.72 -20.74 -0.38
C SER A 16 -3.86 -20.08 -1.47
N ASN A 17 -4.25 -20.22 -2.74
CA ASN A 17 -3.57 -19.57 -3.85
C ASN A 17 -3.58 -18.02 -3.72
N PHE A 18 -4.74 -17.43 -3.41
CA PHE A 18 -4.87 -15.99 -3.21
C PHE A 18 -4.02 -15.50 -2.03
N GLN A 19 -4.05 -16.22 -0.90
CA GLN A 19 -3.24 -15.86 0.28
C GLN A 19 -1.73 -15.90 -0.02
N ASN A 20 -1.28 -16.91 -0.77
CA ASN A 20 0.11 -17.02 -1.21
C ASN A 20 0.52 -15.86 -2.11
N GLN A 21 -0.32 -15.51 -3.09
CA GLN A 21 -0.08 -14.35 -3.97
C GLN A 21 -0.04 -13.04 -3.18
N ARG A 22 -0.98 -12.82 -2.24
CA ARG A 22 -1.01 -11.64 -1.37
C ARG A 22 0.23 -11.54 -0.48
N SER A 23 0.70 -12.67 0.06
CA SER A 23 1.92 -12.74 0.88
C SER A 23 3.16 -12.43 0.03
N ALA A 24 3.29 -13.06 -1.14
CA ALA A 24 4.40 -12.82 -2.07
C ALA A 24 4.44 -11.36 -2.53
N TYR A 25 3.29 -10.77 -2.83
CA TYR A 25 3.18 -9.37 -3.21
C TYR A 25 3.69 -8.43 -2.11
N ARG A 26 3.26 -8.63 -0.86
CA ARG A 26 3.73 -7.84 0.29
C ARG A 26 5.24 -7.97 0.51
N LYS A 27 5.79 -9.18 0.37
CA LYS A 27 7.23 -9.42 0.50
C LYS A 27 8.03 -8.68 -0.57
N LYS A 28 7.55 -8.62 -1.81
CA LYS A 28 8.19 -7.85 -2.88
C LYS A 28 8.30 -6.36 -2.52
N PHE A 29 7.21 -5.74 -2.05
CA PHE A 29 7.25 -4.35 -1.59
C PHE A 29 8.21 -4.14 -0.40
N ALA A 30 8.16 -5.04 0.60
CA ALA A 30 9.07 -4.95 1.74
C ALA A 30 10.54 -5.00 1.31
N SER A 31 10.88 -5.87 0.36
CA SER A 31 12.25 -5.95 -0.18
C SER A 31 12.71 -4.68 -0.90
N ILE A 32 11.80 -3.94 -1.55
CA ILE A 32 12.11 -2.65 -2.18
C ILE A 32 12.43 -1.62 -1.09
N ILE A 33 11.62 -1.57 -0.02
CA ILE A 33 11.82 -0.66 1.11
C ILE A 33 13.14 -0.96 1.81
N GLU A 34 13.42 -2.23 2.09
CA GLU A 34 14.68 -2.67 2.70
C GLU A 34 15.89 -2.33 1.83
N GLY A 35 15.79 -2.53 0.51
CA GLY A 35 16.82 -2.12 -0.45
C GLY A 35 17.07 -0.61 -0.42
N GLY A 36 16.02 0.20 -0.36
CA GLY A 36 16.13 1.65 -0.22
C GLY A 36 16.74 2.08 1.13
N ILE A 37 16.43 1.36 2.22
CA ILE A 37 17.06 1.58 3.54
C ILE A 37 18.56 1.30 3.46
N GLN A 38 18.96 0.17 2.84
CA GLN A 38 20.37 -0.19 2.68
C GLN A 38 21.14 0.82 1.83
N LYS A 39 20.50 1.38 0.79
CA LYS A 39 21.04 2.45 -0.05
C LYS A 39 20.95 3.84 0.58
N ASN A 40 20.38 3.94 1.78
CA ASN A 40 20.18 5.21 2.49
C ASN A 40 19.24 6.19 1.75
N GLU A 41 18.40 5.69 0.84
CA GLU A 41 17.37 6.43 0.09
C GLU A 41 16.07 6.56 0.91
N ILE A 42 15.77 5.53 1.71
CA ILE A 42 14.59 5.44 2.60
C ILE A 42 15.04 5.49 4.05
N ARG A 43 14.29 6.19 4.90
CA ARG A 43 14.54 6.26 6.35
C ARG A 43 14.41 4.87 6.98
N LYS A 44 15.15 4.63 8.07
CA LYS A 44 14.99 3.40 8.86
C LYS A 44 13.56 3.31 9.39
N ILE A 45 12.80 2.35 8.87
CA ILE A 45 11.42 2.05 9.23
C ILE A 45 11.19 0.54 9.18
N ASP A 46 10.19 0.04 9.91
CA ASP A 46 9.72 -1.32 9.76
C ASP A 46 9.04 -1.51 8.38
N ALA A 47 9.69 -2.24 7.48
CA ALA A 47 9.22 -2.41 6.11
C ALA A 47 7.82 -3.06 6.03
N PRO A 48 7.50 -4.13 6.77
CA PRO A 48 6.16 -4.70 6.80
C PRO A 48 5.06 -3.69 7.19
N THR A 49 5.33 -2.84 8.19
CA THR A 49 4.40 -1.77 8.61
C THR A 49 4.20 -0.74 7.50
N ALA A 50 5.28 -0.29 6.84
CA ALA A 50 5.18 0.65 5.73
C ALA A 50 4.36 0.09 4.56
N VAL A 51 4.57 -1.19 4.20
CA VAL A 51 3.76 -1.88 3.18
C VAL A 51 2.29 -1.95 3.59
N LEU A 52 2.00 -2.32 4.83
CA LEU A 52 0.63 -2.40 5.33
C LEU A 52 -0.09 -1.06 5.16
N ILE A 53 0.52 0.03 5.63
CA ILE A 53 -0.05 1.38 5.56
C ILE A 53 -0.25 1.81 4.11
N MET A 54 0.73 1.62 3.22
CA MET A 54 0.61 1.97 1.80
C MET A 54 -0.55 1.24 1.12
N LEU A 55 -0.69 -0.07 1.35
CA LEU A 55 -1.81 -0.83 0.77
C LEU A 55 -3.17 -0.36 1.31
N HIS A 56 -3.25 -0.01 2.60
CA HIS A 56 -4.47 0.56 3.17
C HIS A 56 -4.82 1.93 2.57
N ALA A 57 -3.83 2.79 2.34
CA ALA A 57 -4.03 4.09 1.72
C ALA A 57 -4.57 3.96 0.29
N VAL A 58 -3.97 3.08 -0.53
CA VAL A 58 -4.43 2.82 -1.91
C VAL A 58 -5.86 2.26 -1.93
N SER A 59 -6.19 1.29 -1.08
CA SER A 59 -7.56 0.77 -0.97
C SER A 59 -8.57 1.84 -0.50
N GLY A 60 -8.10 2.87 0.22
CA GLY A 60 -8.91 3.99 0.69
C GLY A 60 -9.46 4.88 -0.44
N ILE A 61 -8.81 4.90 -1.62
CA ILE A 61 -9.22 5.72 -2.78
C ILE A 61 -10.65 5.40 -3.21
N GLU A 62 -11.07 4.12 -3.16
CA GLU A 62 -12.45 3.72 -3.47
C GLU A 62 -13.47 4.44 -2.58
N SER A 63 -13.12 4.63 -1.30
CA SER A 63 -13.99 5.32 -0.35
C SER A 63 -13.98 6.82 -0.58
N TRP A 64 -12.84 7.40 -0.94
CA TRP A 64 -12.76 8.80 -1.37
C TRP A 64 -13.61 9.06 -2.62
N HIS A 65 -13.59 8.16 -3.61
CA HIS A 65 -14.39 8.34 -4.84
C HIS A 65 -15.89 8.49 -4.55
N ARG A 66 -16.35 7.92 -3.42
CA ARG A 66 -17.74 8.01 -2.95
C ARG A 66 -18.03 9.21 -2.04
N SER A 67 -17.03 10.00 -1.63
CA SER A 67 -17.21 11.15 -0.74
C SER A 67 -17.93 12.32 -1.45
N LYS A 68 -18.59 13.19 -0.68
CA LYS A 68 -19.25 14.40 -1.19
C LYS A 68 -18.30 15.61 -1.27
N ALA A 69 -17.24 15.62 -0.47
CA ALA A 69 -16.17 16.62 -0.53
C ALA A 69 -15.02 16.04 -1.36
N LYS A 70 -14.83 16.58 -2.56
CA LYS A 70 -13.84 16.09 -3.51
C LYS A 70 -12.86 17.20 -3.83
N ILE A 71 -11.60 17.00 -3.44
CA ILE A 71 -10.48 17.53 -4.22
C ILE A 71 -10.50 16.85 -5.60
N ASN A 72 -9.77 17.37 -6.59
CA ASN A 72 -9.69 16.67 -7.88
C ASN A 72 -8.79 15.42 -7.78
N ALA A 73 -8.78 14.57 -8.81
CA ALA A 73 -8.02 13.33 -8.79
C ALA A 73 -6.51 13.56 -8.72
N ASP A 74 -6.00 14.56 -9.42
CA ASP A 74 -4.58 14.91 -9.45
C ASP A 74 -4.11 15.36 -8.06
N GLU A 75 -4.89 16.21 -7.39
CA GLU A 75 -4.60 16.69 -6.04
C GLU A 75 -4.65 15.54 -5.00
N LEU A 76 -5.51 14.54 -5.20
CA LEU A 76 -5.49 13.33 -4.38
C LEU A 76 -4.20 12.53 -4.61
N GLU A 77 -3.84 12.30 -5.87
CA GLU A 77 -2.63 11.57 -6.25
C GLU A 77 -1.38 12.25 -5.65
N ASP A 78 -1.26 13.55 -5.81
CA ASP A 78 -0.14 14.35 -5.26
C ASP A 78 -0.04 14.21 -3.74
N ASN A 79 -1.17 14.32 -3.03
CA ASN A 79 -1.21 14.15 -1.57
C ASN A 79 -0.81 12.72 -1.16
N MET A 80 -1.24 11.72 -1.93
CA MET A 80 -0.89 10.32 -1.66
C MET A 80 0.59 10.06 -1.89
N VAL A 81 1.18 10.57 -2.97
CA VAL A 81 2.62 10.47 -3.24
C VAL A 81 3.42 11.17 -2.15
N MET A 82 3.02 12.38 -1.76
CA MET A 82 3.69 13.13 -0.69
C MET A 82 3.70 12.34 0.63
N ILE A 83 2.56 11.79 1.04
CA ILE A 83 2.46 11.06 2.31
C ILE A 83 3.24 9.74 2.26
N MET A 84 3.08 8.97 1.17
CA MET A 84 3.61 7.60 1.10
C MET A 84 5.08 7.55 0.68
N ILE A 85 5.54 8.47 -0.17
CA ILE A 85 6.89 8.45 -0.75
C ILE A 85 7.77 9.48 -0.06
N ASP A 86 7.37 10.75 -0.04
CA ASP A 86 8.20 11.79 0.59
C ASP A 86 8.26 11.60 2.11
N GLY A 87 7.19 11.10 2.74
CA GLY A 87 7.19 10.70 4.15
C GLY A 87 8.23 9.63 4.50
N LEU A 88 8.58 8.75 3.54
CA LEU A 88 9.58 7.70 3.70
C LEU A 88 10.99 8.14 3.29
N ARG A 89 11.08 9.17 2.45
CA ARG A 89 12.34 9.65 1.86
C ARG A 89 13.25 10.21 2.94
N LYS A 90 14.52 9.80 2.93
CA LYS A 90 15.52 10.43 3.80
C LYS A 90 15.82 11.84 3.27
N HIS A 91 15.61 12.85 4.11
CA HIS A 91 16.13 14.19 3.84
C HIS A 91 17.60 14.25 4.29
N GLY A 92 18.42 14.96 3.52
CA GLY A 92 19.83 15.19 3.84
C GLY A 92 20.01 15.95 5.15
#